data_AF-A0A318TI55-F1
#
_entry.id   AF-A0A318TI55-F1
#
_cell.length_a   1.000
_cell.length_b   1.000
_cell.length_c   1.000
_cell.angle_alpha   90.00
_cell.angle_beta   90.00
_cell.angle_gamma   90.00
#
_symmetry.space_group_name_H-M   'P 1'
#
loop_
_entity.id
_entity.type
_entity.pdbx_description
1 polymer ?
#
loop_
_entity_poly.entity_id
_entity_poly.type
_entity_poly.pdbx_seq_one_letter_code
_entity_poly.pdbx_strand_id
1 'polypeptide(L)' 'MVSGRVQCPTASDGAADCKAGADQLCRSKGFREGKSLTTDSAEACSAKALIPGRQREPSDCHTNYFVTRAICR' A
#
# COMPACT_ATOMS: atom_id res chain seq x y z
N MET A 1 9.04 -5.39 -16.96
CA MET A 1 8.20 -4.49 -16.14
C MET A 1 6.82 -5.12 -16.03
N VAL A 2 6.22 -5.12 -14.84
CA VAL A 2 4.87 -5.64 -14.61
C VAL A 2 3.98 -4.56 -13.98
N SER A 3 2.68 -4.67 -14.22
CA SER A 3 1.66 -3.82 -13.60
C SER A 3 0.76 -4.65 -12.68
N GLY A 4 0.18 -4.00 -11.67
CA GLY A 4 -0.79 -4.59 -10.76
C GLY A 4 -1.24 -3.58 -9.73
N ARG A 5 -1.82 -4.03 -8.61
CA ARG A 5 -2.09 -3.20 -7.44
C ARG A 5 -1.90 -4.06 -6.20
N VAL A 6 -0.85 -3.78 -5.43
CA VAL A 6 -0.52 -4.50 -4.20
C VAL A 6 -0.30 -3.48 -3.10
N GLN A 7 -0.98 -3.64 -1.96
CA GLN A 7 -0.77 -2.77 -0.80
C GLN A 7 0.63 -2.99 -0.22
N CYS A 8 1.33 -1.90 0.06
CA CYS A 8 2.60 -1.95 0.77
C CYS A 8 2.32 -2.34 2.24
N PRO A 9 2.90 -3.44 2.75
CA PRO A 9 2.79 -3.77 4.16
C PRO A 9 3.45 -2.69 5.03
N THR A 10 3.05 -2.59 6.29
CA THR A 10 3.68 -1.68 7.25
C THR A 10 4.97 -2.32 7.79
N ALA A 11 6.08 -1.60 7.70
CA ALA A 11 7.36 -1.97 8.30
C ALA A 11 7.34 -1.79 9.82
N SER A 12 8.36 -2.33 10.49
CA SER A 12 8.49 -2.27 11.96
C SER A 12 8.60 -0.85 12.52
N ASP A 13 8.98 0.13 11.70
CA ASP A 13 9.06 1.55 12.05
C ASP A 13 7.74 2.31 11.80
N GLY A 14 6.70 1.61 11.33
CA GLY A 14 5.41 2.21 10.98
C GLY A 14 5.35 2.81 9.58
N ALA A 15 6.44 2.80 8.82
CA ALA A 15 6.45 3.26 7.43
C ALA A 15 5.89 2.20 6.48
N ALA A 16 5.52 2.61 5.26
CA ALA A 16 5.08 1.67 4.22
C ALA A 16 6.27 1.00 3.53
N ASP A 17 6.34 -0.34 3.58
CA ASP A 17 7.35 -1.14 2.89
C ASP A 17 6.93 -1.46 1.45
N CYS A 18 7.08 -0.47 0.57
CA CYS A 18 6.78 -0.67 -0.85
C CYS A 18 7.82 -1.52 -1.58
N LYS A 19 8.96 -1.87 -0.95
CA LYS A 19 9.86 -2.89 -1.49
C LYS A 19 9.24 -4.27 -1.34
N ALA A 20 8.76 -4.63 -0.15
CA ALA A 20 8.04 -5.88 0.07
C ALA A 20 6.77 -5.95 -0.82
N GLY A 21 6.07 -4.84 -0.99
CA GLY A 21 4.93 -4.76 -1.93
C GLY A 21 5.32 -5.03 -3.39
N ALA A 22 6.46 -4.53 -3.86
CA ALA A 22 6.97 -4.82 -5.20
C ALA A 22 7.43 -6.28 -5.35
N ASP A 23 8.10 -6.82 -4.33
CA ASP A 23 8.49 -8.23 -4.28
C ASP A 23 7.25 -9.13 -4.36
N GLN A 24 6.18 -8.81 -3.62
CA GLN A 24 4.91 -9.52 -3.69
C GLN A 24 4.25 -9.42 -5.08
N LEU A 25 4.22 -8.23 -5.68
CA LEU A 25 3.72 -8.03 -7.04
C LEU A 25 4.50 -8.90 -8.04
N CYS A 26 5.82 -8.95 -7.94
CA CYS A 26 6.68 -9.74 -8.82
C CYS A 26 6.54 -11.25 -8.60
N ARG A 27 6.42 -11.70 -7.34
CA ARG A 27 6.14 -13.12 -7.02
C ARG A 27 4.82 -13.59 -7.59
N SER A 28 3.79 -12.73 -7.60
CA SER A 28 2.52 -13.06 -8.26
C SER A 28 2.64 -13.30 -9.78
N LYS A 29 3.77 -12.89 -10.38
CA LYS A 29 4.10 -13.05 -11.80
C LYS A 29 5.21 -14.08 -12.04
N GLY A 30 5.62 -14.84 -11.01
CA GLY A 30 6.63 -15.90 -11.11
C GLY A 30 8.08 -15.45 -10.93
N PHE A 31 8.33 -14.19 -10.59
CA PHE A 31 9.66 -13.67 -10.32
C PHE A 31 10.02 -13.79 -8.84
N ARG A 32 11.31 -13.73 -8.49
CA ARG A 32 11.73 -13.86 -7.08
C ARG A 32 11.54 -12.55 -6.31
N GLU A 33 11.90 -11.45 -6.96
CA GLU A 33 11.93 -10.13 -6.37
C GLU A 33 11.72 -9.02 -7.41
N GLY A 34 11.53 -7.80 -6.94
CA GLY A 34 11.36 -6.63 -7.78
C GLY A 34 11.67 -5.32 -7.09
N LYS A 35 11.67 -4.26 -7.90
CA LYS A 35 11.77 -2.89 -7.43
C LYS A 35 10.53 -2.12 -7.85
N SER A 36 9.92 -1.41 -6.91
CA SER A 36 8.80 -0.51 -7.18
C SER A 36 9.23 0.58 -8.16
N LEU A 37 8.42 0.82 -9.19
CA LEU A 37 8.57 1.95 -10.10
C LEU A 37 7.54 3.04 -9.82
N THR A 38 6.31 2.62 -9.55
CA THR A 38 5.19 3.54 -9.34
C THR A 38 4.42 3.07 -8.12
N THR A 39 4.18 4.02 -7.22
CA THR A 39 3.34 3.84 -6.05
C THR A 39 2.10 4.75 -6.14
N ASP A 40 1.03 4.32 -5.52
CA ASP A 40 -0.22 5.06 -5.33
C ASP A 40 -0.49 5.16 -3.83
N SER A 41 -1.26 6.16 -3.40
CA SER A 41 -1.67 6.33 -2.01
C SER A 41 -3.16 6.60 -1.94
N ALA A 42 -3.86 5.88 -1.06
CA ALA A 42 -5.27 6.11 -0.81
C ALA A 42 -5.53 6.22 0.69
N GLU A 43 -6.30 7.23 1.07
CA GLU A 43 -6.79 7.36 2.44
C GLU A 43 -7.93 6.36 2.66
N ALA A 44 -7.78 5.51 3.67
CA ALA A 44 -8.81 4.59 4.12
C ALA A 44 -9.36 5.08 5.46
N CYS A 45 -10.61 5.55 5.43
CA CYS A 45 -11.33 5.95 6.62
C CYS A 45 -12.28 4.84 7.07
N SER A 46 -12.32 4.61 8.38
CA SER A 46 -13.36 3.79 9.00
C SER A 46 -14.73 4.47 8.85
N ALA A 47 -15.80 3.68 8.84
CA ALA A 47 -17.17 4.20 8.76
C ALA A 47 -17.50 5.19 9.90
N LYS A 48 -16.77 5.13 11.01
CA LYS A 48 -16.91 6.05 12.14
C LYS A 48 -16.64 7.51 11.76
N ALA A 49 -15.72 7.78 10.82
CA ALA A 49 -15.46 9.14 10.31
C ALA A 49 -16.64 9.75 9.53
N LEU A 50 -17.63 8.93 9.14
CA LEU A 50 -18.80 9.36 8.39
C LEU A 50 -20.02 9.62 9.29
N ILE A 51 -19.92 9.37 10.60
CA ILE A 51 -21.03 9.57 11.54
C ILE A 51 -21.23 11.08 11.75
N PRO A 52 -22.40 11.65 11.38
CA PRO A 52 -22.68 13.06 11.59
C PRO A 52 -22.62 13.43 13.07
N GLY A 53 -21.97 14.55 13.40
CA GLY A 53 -21.86 15.03 14.78
C GLY A 53 -20.80 14.34 15.65
N ARG A 54 -20.13 13.29 15.15
CA ARG A 54 -18.95 12.72 15.80
C ARG A 54 -17.71 13.53 15.42
N GLN A 55 -16.89 13.87 16.41
CA GLN A 55 -15.56 14.43 16.16
C GLN A 55 -14.64 13.36 15.57
N ARG A 56 -14.00 13.67 14.43
CA ARG A 56 -13.03 12.78 13.81
C ARG A 56 -11.81 12.62 14.70
N GLU A 57 -11.38 11.39 14.87
CA GLU A 57 -10.17 11.02 15.57
C GLU A 57 -9.04 10.74 14.56
N PRO A 58 -7.76 10.96 14.91
CA PRO A 58 -6.63 10.67 14.03
C PRO A 58 -6.56 9.20 13.60
N SER A 59 -7.14 8.30 14.38
CA SER A 59 -7.24 6.87 14.08
C SER A 59 -8.41 6.51 13.15
N ASP A 60 -9.33 7.44 12.89
CA ASP A 60 -10.48 7.17 12.03
C ASP A 60 -10.07 7.04 10.56
N CYS A 61 -8.92 7.59 10.14
CA CYS A 61 -8.39 7.48 8.78
C CYS A 61 -6.89 7.15 8.80
N HIS A 62 -6.45 6.31 7.87
CA HIS A 62 -5.02 6.04 7.66
C HIS A 62 -4.71 6.03 6.16
N THR A 63 -3.48 6.42 5.82
CA THR A 63 -3.02 6.38 4.43
C THR A 63 -2.44 5.02 4.11
N ASN A 64 -3.03 4.34 3.14
CA ASN A 64 -2.49 3.12 2.57
C ASN A 64 -1.66 3.44 1.33
N TYR A 65 -0.53 2.77 1.19
CA TYR A 65 0.32 2.86 0.01
C TYR A 65 0.20 1.59 -0.81
N PHE A 66 0.32 1.71 -2.13
CA PHE A 66 0.20 0.61 -3.06
C PHE A 66 1.31 0.69 -4.09
N VAL A 67 1.88 -0.46 -4.48
CA VAL A 67 2.72 -0.56 -5.68
C VAL A 67 1.82 -0.88 -6.87
N THR A 68 1.89 -0.04 -7.91
CA THR A 68 1.10 -0.21 -9.13
C THR A 68 1.93 -0.71 -10.31
N ARG A 69 3.24 -0.45 -10.29
CA ARG A 69 4.20 -0.95 -11.29
C ARG A 69 5.53 -1.32 -10.65
N ALA A 70 6.15 -2.39 -11.13
CA ALA A 70 7.46 -2.84 -10.69
C ALA A 70 8.33 -3.39 -11.84
N ILE A 71 9.64 -3.33 -11.67
CA ILE A 71 10.60 -4.11 -12.47
C ILE A 71 10.91 -5.38 -11.69
N CYS A 72 10.63 -6.53 -12.29
CA CYS A 72 10.88 -7.84 -11.69
C CYS A 72 12.14 -8.47 -12.27
N ARG A 73 12.79 -9.31 -11.47
CA ARG A 73 13.94 -10.13 -11.85
C ARG A 73 13.86 -11.52 -11.23
#